data_AF-A0A970Q6W3-F1
#
_entry.id   AF-A0A970Q6W3-F1
#
_cell.length_a   1.000
_cell.length_b   1.000
_cell.length_c   1.000
_cell.angle_alpha   90.00
_cell.angle_beta   90.00
_cell.angle_gamma   90.00
#
_symmetry.space_group_name_H-M   'P 1'
#
loop_
_entity.id
_entity.type
_entity.pdbx_description
1 polymer ?
#
loop_
_entity_poly.entity_id
_entity_poly.type
_entity_poly.pdbx_seq_one_letter_code
_entity_poly.pdbx_strand_id
1 'polypeptide(L)'
;MSGSRTLGINGLGRIGKLTLWYHLGHDDFDRFVVNVGRSVGTSLQSVVEYVNKDSTYGPLHRFLGGHRGRPDIHVIDEGDGLAKAYGKEILFLREVRNPKDIPWRDHGVGLVVDCTGKFRDPHAEPDDPKGALRGHLAAGARAVVQSSPFKSRLKGVPTPEDAVMLIHGINHLDFDPGRHNLVSAASCTTTALAHMMRPLLARDLTRNMITAGMSTVHAVTNTQPVLDAVPGSGDTDMRKKRGAMGNIVLTSTNAANALEQVMPEIARIGFMADSVRIPTNSVSLIILNVTFQTEASPDGTVSVDRDDINAIYKEAAEGEALGLVKYSEEQNVSADMLGEDAAVVIEGIETHTRTGFVDLKLPNGCGEHRIPLTHVKIFGWYDNEMGSYTYRLGELTSHVAKSL
;
A
#
# COMPACT_ATOMS: atom_id res chain seq x y z
N MET A 1 -8.33 2.24 30.83
CA MET A 1 -9.64 1.98 30.21
C MET A 1 -9.34 1.40 28.85
N SER A 2 -9.56 0.09 28.61
CA SER A 2 -9.33 -0.46 27.27
C SER A 2 -10.36 0.19 26.34
N GLY A 3 -9.90 0.92 25.32
CA GLY A 3 -10.79 1.47 24.30
C GLY A 3 -11.69 0.38 23.72
N SER A 4 -12.83 0.78 23.18
CA SER A 4 -13.71 -0.13 22.44
C SER A 4 -12.90 -0.89 21.39
N ARG A 5 -12.88 -2.23 21.45
CA ARG A 5 -12.25 -3.12 20.45
C ARG A 5 -13.13 -3.29 19.21
N THR A 6 -13.78 -2.20 18.81
CA THR A 6 -14.68 -2.13 17.65
C THR A 6 -14.03 -1.33 16.53
N LEU A 7 -13.83 -1.97 15.38
CA LEU A 7 -13.28 -1.33 14.19
C LEU A 7 -14.40 -0.93 13.21
N GLY A 8 -14.37 0.32 12.75
CA GLY A 8 -15.18 0.77 11.63
C GLY A 8 -14.47 0.51 10.30
N ILE A 9 -15.18 -0.01 9.30
CA ILE A 9 -14.67 -0.12 7.92
C ILE A 9 -15.67 0.57 7.00
N ASN A 10 -15.25 1.65 6.34
CA ASN A 10 -16.08 2.34 5.36
C ASN A 10 -15.73 1.89 3.94
N GLY A 11 -16.70 1.34 3.23
CA GLY A 11 -16.54 0.83 1.87
C GLY A 11 -16.11 -0.64 1.83
N LEU A 12 -17.08 -1.54 1.65
CA LEU A 12 -16.85 -2.97 1.45
C LEU A 12 -16.51 -3.30 -0.01
N GLY A 13 -15.55 -2.56 -0.57
CA GLY A 13 -14.95 -2.87 -1.87
C GLY A 13 -13.83 -3.92 -1.75
N ARG A 14 -12.92 -3.93 -2.71
CA ARG A 14 -11.76 -4.85 -2.73
C ARG A 14 -10.93 -4.77 -1.46
N ILE A 15 -10.36 -3.60 -1.15
CA ILE A 15 -9.50 -3.41 0.02
C ILE A 15 -10.30 -3.51 1.33
N GLY A 16 -11.53 -3.00 1.38
CA GLY A 16 -12.38 -3.12 2.59
C GLY A 16 -12.71 -4.57 2.95
N LYS A 17 -13.01 -5.41 1.95
CA LYS A 17 -13.20 -6.85 2.15
C LYS A 17 -11.94 -7.50 2.69
N LEU A 18 -10.79 -7.23 2.09
CA LEU A 18 -9.52 -7.83 2.50
C LEU A 18 -9.07 -7.32 3.88
N THR A 19 -9.35 -6.05 4.22
CA THR A 19 -9.12 -5.47 5.55
C THR A 19 -9.95 -6.21 6.61
N LEU A 20 -11.22 -6.48 6.32
CA LEU A 20 -12.06 -7.31 7.17
C LEU A 20 -11.49 -8.73 7.31
N TRP A 21 -11.03 -9.35 6.21
CA TRP A 21 -10.40 -10.67 6.24
C TRP A 21 -9.16 -10.71 7.14
N TYR A 22 -8.28 -9.72 7.01
CA TYR A 22 -7.08 -9.60 7.83
C TYR A 22 -7.45 -9.58 9.32
N HIS A 23 -8.36 -8.68 9.73
CA HIS A 23 -8.73 -8.55 11.14
C HIS A 23 -9.62 -9.68 11.66
N LEU A 24 -10.32 -10.44 10.80
CA LEU A 24 -10.97 -11.68 11.24
C LEU A 24 -9.94 -12.73 11.68
N GLY A 25 -8.80 -12.80 10.99
CA GLY A 25 -7.67 -13.67 11.34
C GLY A 25 -6.79 -13.20 12.50
N HIS A 26 -7.00 -11.99 13.03
CA HIS A 26 -6.15 -11.37 14.06
C HIS A 26 -6.96 -10.88 15.27
N ASP A 27 -6.43 -10.99 16.47
CA ASP A 27 -7.14 -10.67 17.71
C ASP A 27 -6.94 -9.22 18.16
N ASP A 28 -6.82 -8.26 17.25
CA ASP A 28 -6.77 -6.85 17.63
C ASP A 28 -8.18 -6.30 17.96
N PHE A 29 -9.23 -6.83 17.31
CA PHE A 29 -10.62 -6.37 17.43
C PHE A 29 -11.61 -7.51 17.68
N ASP A 30 -12.66 -7.23 18.46
CA ASP A 30 -13.71 -8.19 18.82
C ASP A 30 -15.00 -7.98 17.98
N ARG A 31 -15.18 -6.77 17.44
CA ARG A 31 -16.38 -6.35 16.70
C ARG A 31 -16.03 -5.47 15.51
N PHE A 32 -16.81 -5.61 14.43
CA PHE A 32 -16.68 -4.80 13.22
C PHE A 32 -17.98 -4.09 12.87
N VAL A 33 -17.89 -2.82 12.48
CA VAL A 33 -19.00 -2.07 11.89
C VAL A 33 -18.60 -1.69 10.47
N VAL A 34 -19.23 -2.33 9.49
CA VAL A 34 -18.88 -2.23 8.08
C VAL A 34 -19.94 -1.42 7.35
N ASN A 35 -19.60 -0.21 6.93
CA ASN A 35 -20.48 0.59 6.09
C ASN A 35 -20.32 0.23 4.61
N VAL A 36 -21.41 -0.24 4.02
CA VAL A 36 -21.55 -0.49 2.58
C VAL A 36 -22.19 0.74 1.88
N GLY A 37 -22.96 1.52 2.63
CA GLY A 37 -23.55 2.80 2.19
C GLY A 37 -24.61 2.71 1.10
N ARG A 38 -25.15 1.51 0.85
CA ARG A 38 -26.30 1.30 -0.04
C ARG A 38 -26.86 -0.09 0.17
N SER A 39 -28.11 -0.28 -0.24
CA SER A 39 -28.68 -1.61 -0.39
C SER A 39 -27.83 -2.43 -1.38
N VAL A 40 -27.51 -3.67 -1.00
CA VAL A 40 -26.68 -4.59 -1.78
C VAL A 40 -27.34 -5.95 -1.84
N GLY A 41 -27.35 -6.52 -3.06
CA GLY A 41 -27.95 -7.82 -3.31
C GLY A 41 -29.44 -7.86 -2.99
N THR A 42 -29.95 -9.05 -2.71
CA THR A 42 -31.35 -9.26 -2.31
C THR A 42 -31.52 -9.35 -0.79
N SER A 43 -30.43 -9.54 -0.05
CA SER A 43 -30.40 -9.74 1.42
C SER A 43 -28.97 -9.56 1.95
N LEU A 44 -28.81 -9.55 3.27
CA LEU A 44 -27.51 -9.59 3.95
C LEU A 44 -26.71 -10.84 3.56
N GLN A 45 -27.41 -11.92 3.22
CA GLN A 45 -26.77 -13.13 2.71
C GLN A 45 -25.92 -12.87 1.45
N SER A 46 -26.31 -11.94 0.58
CA SER A 46 -25.48 -11.54 -0.57
C SER A 46 -24.17 -10.87 -0.15
N VAL A 47 -24.21 -10.07 0.92
CA VAL A 47 -23.01 -9.41 1.48
C VAL A 47 -22.09 -10.45 2.12
N VAL A 48 -22.65 -11.37 2.91
CA VAL A 48 -21.92 -12.50 3.50
C VAL A 48 -21.29 -13.37 2.42
N GLU A 49 -21.99 -13.66 1.33
CA GLU A 49 -21.45 -14.43 0.21
C GLU A 49 -20.28 -13.72 -0.48
N TYR A 50 -20.40 -12.40 -0.71
CA TYR A 50 -19.31 -11.57 -1.24
C TYR A 50 -18.08 -11.59 -0.33
N VAL A 51 -18.28 -11.47 0.99
CA VAL A 51 -17.20 -11.56 1.97
C VAL A 51 -16.59 -12.96 1.97
N ASN A 52 -17.38 -14.02 1.83
CA ASN A 52 -16.90 -15.41 1.95
C ASN A 52 -16.11 -15.92 0.72
N LYS A 53 -16.33 -15.36 -0.49
CA LYS A 53 -15.78 -15.92 -1.74
C LYS A 53 -14.87 -14.93 -2.47
N ASP A 54 -13.66 -15.35 -2.84
CA ASP A 54 -12.71 -14.54 -3.59
C ASP A 54 -12.15 -15.26 -4.83
N SER A 55 -12.00 -14.55 -5.94
CA SER A 55 -11.42 -15.10 -7.17
C SER A 55 -9.89 -15.09 -7.17
N THR A 56 -9.25 -14.20 -6.39
CA THR A 56 -7.79 -14.12 -6.29
C THR A 56 -7.29 -15.07 -5.20
N TYR A 57 -7.92 -15.04 -4.02
CA TYR A 57 -7.45 -15.77 -2.84
C TYR A 57 -8.27 -17.01 -2.48
N GLY A 58 -9.27 -17.35 -3.29
CA GLY A 58 -10.22 -18.43 -2.98
C GLY A 58 -11.20 -18.04 -1.86
N PRO A 59 -11.95 -18.99 -1.31
CA PRO A 59 -12.88 -18.75 -0.20
C PRO A 59 -12.17 -18.38 1.10
N LEU A 60 -12.80 -17.52 1.91
CA LEU A 60 -12.27 -17.00 3.18
C LEU A 60 -11.75 -18.10 4.11
N HIS A 61 -12.49 -19.20 4.27
CA HIS A 61 -12.05 -20.29 5.13
C HIS A 61 -10.80 -21.02 4.64
N ARG A 62 -10.63 -21.14 3.32
CA ARG A 62 -9.40 -21.72 2.77
C ARG A 62 -8.24 -20.76 2.89
N PHE A 63 -8.50 -19.47 2.79
CA PHE A 63 -7.50 -18.44 3.00
C PHE A 63 -7.01 -18.44 4.47
N LEU A 64 -7.91 -18.36 5.45
CA LEU A 64 -7.54 -18.29 6.87
C LEU A 64 -7.11 -19.63 7.48
N GLY A 65 -7.78 -20.73 7.10
CA GLY A 65 -7.58 -22.05 7.72
C GLY A 65 -6.91 -23.09 6.82
N GLY A 66 -6.44 -22.71 5.64
CA GLY A 66 -5.89 -23.62 4.64
C GLY A 66 -6.90 -24.68 4.17
N HIS A 67 -6.40 -25.82 3.69
CA HIS A 67 -7.25 -26.94 3.22
C HIS A 67 -8.15 -27.55 4.32
N ARG A 68 -7.86 -27.28 5.60
CA ARG A 68 -8.65 -27.75 6.75
C ARG A 68 -9.68 -26.72 7.22
N GLY A 69 -9.61 -25.49 6.72
CA GLY A 69 -10.55 -24.44 7.06
C GLY A 69 -11.99 -24.85 6.80
N ARG A 70 -12.90 -24.30 7.60
CA ARG A 70 -14.34 -24.51 7.48
C ARG A 70 -15.02 -23.15 7.35
N PRO A 71 -16.06 -23.01 6.51
CA PRO A 71 -16.82 -21.77 6.43
C PRO A 71 -17.32 -21.35 7.82
N ASP A 72 -16.96 -20.14 8.24
CA ASP A 72 -17.42 -19.54 9.49
C ASP A 72 -17.78 -18.07 9.26
N ILE A 73 -18.89 -17.87 8.55
CA ILE A 73 -19.58 -16.58 8.44
C ILE A 73 -21.06 -16.86 8.16
N HIS A 74 -21.95 -16.29 8.97
CA HIS A 74 -23.39 -16.48 8.85
C HIS A 74 -24.16 -15.26 9.36
N VAL A 75 -25.34 -15.03 8.77
CA VAL A 75 -26.28 -14.00 9.21
C VAL A 75 -26.88 -14.41 10.55
N ILE A 76 -26.90 -13.46 11.50
CA ILE A 76 -27.55 -13.61 12.80
C ILE A 76 -28.91 -12.92 12.78
N ASP A 77 -28.96 -11.70 12.25
CA ASP A 77 -30.19 -10.91 12.10
C ASP A 77 -30.15 -10.11 10.79
N GLU A 78 -31.10 -10.38 9.89
CA GLU A 78 -31.19 -9.68 8.60
C GLU A 78 -31.68 -8.23 8.76
N GLY A 79 -32.60 -7.98 9.69
CA GLY A 79 -33.21 -6.68 9.93
C GLY A 79 -32.20 -5.69 10.48
N ASP A 80 -31.44 -6.13 11.48
CA ASP A 80 -30.40 -5.33 12.12
C ASP A 80 -29.09 -5.32 11.31
N GLY A 81 -28.97 -6.12 10.24
CA GLY A 81 -27.76 -6.19 9.44
C GLY A 81 -26.60 -6.92 10.15
N LEU A 82 -26.93 -7.83 11.08
CA LEU A 82 -25.99 -8.50 11.96
C LEU A 82 -25.53 -9.86 11.41
N ALA A 83 -24.22 -10.08 11.40
CA ALA A 83 -23.59 -11.34 11.08
C ALA A 83 -22.53 -11.71 12.12
N LYS A 84 -22.11 -12.97 12.11
CA LYS A 84 -21.00 -13.47 12.92
C LYS A 84 -20.02 -14.21 12.03
N ALA A 85 -18.73 -14.01 12.24
CA ALA A 85 -17.66 -14.72 11.54
C ALA A 85 -16.47 -14.94 12.47
N TYR A 86 -15.92 -16.17 12.50
CA TYR A 86 -14.72 -16.52 13.29
C TYR A 86 -14.79 -16.03 14.74
N GLY A 87 -15.95 -16.22 15.38
CA GLY A 87 -16.19 -15.79 16.76
C GLY A 87 -16.47 -14.29 16.96
N LYS A 88 -16.32 -13.45 15.93
CA LYS A 88 -16.44 -11.97 15.99
C LYS A 88 -17.77 -11.49 15.40
N GLU A 89 -18.34 -10.44 15.98
CA GLU A 89 -19.58 -9.81 15.51
C GLU A 89 -19.29 -8.82 14.37
N ILE A 90 -20.12 -8.82 13.33
CA ILE A 90 -20.05 -7.90 12.20
C ILE A 90 -21.43 -7.25 11.98
N LEU A 91 -21.49 -5.93 12.14
CA LEU A 91 -22.66 -5.12 11.81
C LEU A 91 -22.47 -4.48 10.44
N PHE A 92 -23.39 -4.72 9.50
CA PHE A 92 -23.35 -4.12 8.16
C PHE A 92 -24.35 -2.96 8.02
N LEU A 93 -23.83 -1.75 7.84
CA LEU A 93 -24.64 -0.56 7.56
C LEU A 93 -24.85 -0.41 6.05
N ARG A 94 -26.12 -0.30 5.61
CA ARG A 94 -26.51 -0.41 4.19
C ARG A 94 -27.25 0.81 3.63
N GLU A 95 -27.20 1.95 4.29
CA GLU A 95 -28.02 3.11 3.89
C GLU A 95 -27.19 4.39 3.67
N VAL A 96 -26.29 4.69 4.58
CA VAL A 96 -25.66 6.01 4.65
C VAL A 96 -24.37 6.07 3.82
N ARG A 97 -24.31 7.05 2.90
CA ARG A 97 -23.14 7.28 2.03
C ARG A 97 -22.19 8.36 2.52
N ASN A 98 -22.71 9.37 3.20
CA ASN A 98 -21.92 10.51 3.61
C ASN A 98 -21.23 10.18 4.94
N PRO A 99 -19.89 10.23 5.03
CA PRO A 99 -19.14 9.90 6.24
C PRO A 99 -19.65 10.54 7.53
N LYS A 100 -20.14 11.78 7.46
CA LYS A 100 -20.63 12.56 8.62
C LYS A 100 -21.93 12.03 9.22
N ASP A 101 -22.71 11.30 8.43
CA ASP A 101 -24.03 10.81 8.80
C ASP A 101 -23.97 9.32 9.23
N ILE A 102 -22.82 8.66 9.11
CA ILE A 102 -22.68 7.25 9.50
C ILE A 102 -22.62 7.18 11.03
N PRO A 103 -23.45 6.37 11.71
CA PRO A 103 -23.57 6.40 13.17
C PRO A 103 -22.41 5.70 13.92
N TRP A 104 -21.17 6.16 13.73
CA TRP A 104 -19.99 5.58 14.39
C TRP A 104 -20.07 5.67 15.91
N ARG A 105 -20.50 6.81 16.44
CA ARG A 105 -20.68 7.03 17.88
C ARG A 105 -21.63 6.02 18.51
N ASP A 106 -22.76 5.77 17.86
CA ASP A 106 -23.82 4.90 18.39
C ASP A 106 -23.38 3.43 18.44
N HIS A 107 -22.43 3.06 17.58
CA HIS A 107 -21.84 1.72 17.56
C HIS A 107 -20.49 1.60 18.28
N GLY A 108 -20.05 2.66 18.97
CA GLY A 108 -18.81 2.66 19.75
C GLY A 108 -17.54 2.55 18.90
N VAL A 109 -17.57 3.05 17.66
CA VAL A 109 -16.45 3.00 16.72
C VAL A 109 -15.52 4.19 16.95
N GLY A 110 -14.35 3.93 17.54
CA GLY A 110 -13.33 4.95 17.79
C GLY A 110 -12.29 5.11 16.67
N LEU A 111 -12.13 4.08 15.82
CA LEU A 111 -11.20 4.06 14.69
C LEU A 111 -11.93 3.57 13.44
N VAL A 112 -11.76 4.29 12.34
CA VAL A 112 -12.36 3.92 11.04
C VAL A 112 -11.25 3.70 10.01
N VAL A 113 -11.34 2.62 9.22
CA VAL A 113 -10.57 2.46 7.99
C VAL A 113 -11.45 2.86 6.80
N ASP A 114 -11.09 3.92 6.07
CA ASP A 114 -11.79 4.30 4.83
C ASP A 114 -11.16 3.62 3.62
N CYS A 115 -11.92 2.68 3.05
CA CYS A 115 -11.57 1.88 1.88
C CYS A 115 -12.40 2.26 0.64
N THR A 116 -13.05 3.44 0.64
CA THR A 116 -13.92 3.86 -0.46
C THR A 116 -13.13 4.36 -1.67
N GLY A 117 -11.93 4.92 -1.43
CA GLY A 117 -11.13 5.63 -2.44
C GLY A 117 -11.75 6.95 -2.94
N LYS A 118 -12.92 7.34 -2.39
CA LYS A 118 -13.65 8.54 -2.80
C LYS A 118 -13.25 9.76 -1.99
N PHE A 119 -13.14 9.60 -0.68
CA PHE A 119 -12.78 10.67 0.25
C PHE A 119 -11.28 10.63 0.47
N ARG A 120 -10.55 11.54 -0.20
CA ARG A 120 -9.08 11.55 -0.17
C ARG A 120 -8.46 12.88 0.16
N ASP A 121 -9.26 13.94 0.20
CA ASP A 121 -8.78 15.28 0.48
C ASP A 121 -8.79 15.51 1.99
N PRO A 122 -7.63 15.66 2.64
CA PRO A 122 -7.54 15.91 4.08
C PRO A 122 -8.01 17.32 4.48
N HIS A 123 -8.21 18.23 3.52
CA HIS A 123 -8.75 19.59 3.76
C HIS A 123 -10.25 19.68 3.58
N ALA A 124 -10.92 18.63 3.07
CA ALA A 124 -12.36 18.68 2.88
C ALA A 124 -13.07 18.66 4.25
N GLU A 125 -13.88 19.68 4.49
CA GLU A 125 -14.66 19.81 5.71
C GLU A 125 -15.78 18.76 5.80
N PRO A 126 -16.21 18.36 7.01
CA PRO A 126 -17.27 17.38 7.22
C PRO A 126 -18.55 17.65 6.42
N ASP A 127 -18.88 18.93 6.21
CA ASP A 127 -20.09 19.36 5.49
C ASP A 127 -19.96 19.43 3.96
N ASP A 128 -18.82 19.03 3.36
CA ASP A 128 -18.69 18.95 1.90
C ASP A 128 -19.85 18.13 1.31
N PRO A 129 -20.63 18.67 0.36
CA PRO A 129 -21.80 17.99 -0.21
C PRO A 129 -21.45 16.69 -0.95
N LYS A 130 -20.17 16.50 -1.33
CA LYS A 130 -19.68 15.27 -1.95
C LYS A 130 -19.27 14.21 -0.92
N GLY A 131 -19.27 14.57 0.37
CA GLY A 131 -18.71 13.83 1.51
C GLY A 131 -17.21 14.07 1.67
N ALA A 132 -16.72 13.95 2.90
CA ALA A 132 -15.34 14.20 3.27
C ALA A 132 -14.80 13.19 4.28
N LEU A 133 -13.48 12.99 4.28
CA LEU A 133 -12.82 12.08 5.22
C LEU A 133 -13.04 12.52 6.68
N ARG A 134 -13.00 13.84 6.93
CA ARG A 134 -13.29 14.45 8.24
C ARG A 134 -14.72 14.21 8.72
N GLY A 135 -15.64 13.83 7.83
CA GLY A 135 -17.00 13.45 8.22
C GLY A 135 -17.01 12.28 9.20
N HIS A 136 -16.10 11.30 9.07
CA HIS A 136 -15.98 10.22 10.04
C HIS A 136 -15.69 10.71 11.46
N LEU A 137 -14.87 11.75 11.60
CA LEU A 137 -14.57 12.38 12.89
C LEU A 137 -15.81 13.07 13.47
N ALA A 138 -16.55 13.81 12.65
CA ALA A 138 -17.80 14.45 13.06
C ALA A 138 -18.87 13.43 13.53
N ALA A 139 -18.88 12.27 12.87
CA ALA A 139 -19.75 11.12 13.20
C ALA A 139 -19.33 10.36 14.47
N GLY A 140 -18.19 10.69 15.08
CA GLY A 140 -17.76 10.18 16.39
C GLY A 140 -16.49 9.33 16.40
N ALA A 141 -15.86 9.07 15.25
CA ALA A 141 -14.54 8.45 15.23
C ALA A 141 -13.49 9.40 15.83
N ARG A 142 -12.49 8.85 16.52
CA ARG A 142 -11.34 9.62 17.04
C ARG A 142 -10.24 9.76 16.00
N ALA A 143 -10.02 8.72 15.21
CA ALA A 143 -9.08 8.74 14.10
C ALA A 143 -9.62 7.96 12.88
N VAL A 144 -9.06 8.26 11.72
CA VAL A 144 -9.39 7.63 10.44
C VAL A 144 -8.11 7.21 9.73
N VAL A 145 -8.03 5.93 9.34
CA VAL A 145 -6.97 5.40 8.46
C VAL A 145 -7.53 5.29 7.04
N GLN A 146 -7.04 6.10 6.12
CA GLN A 146 -7.39 6.05 4.71
C GLN A 146 -6.52 5.05 3.97
N SER A 147 -7.13 4.10 3.26
CA SER A 147 -6.45 3.04 2.50
C SER A 147 -5.88 3.53 1.14
N SER A 148 -5.49 4.79 1.04
CA SER A 148 -4.89 5.37 -0.16
C SER A 148 -4.16 6.67 0.16
N PRO A 149 -3.25 7.15 -0.72
CA PRO A 149 -2.59 8.45 -0.54
C PRO A 149 -3.62 9.57 -0.47
N PHE A 150 -3.34 10.58 0.37
CA PHE A 150 -4.09 11.84 0.31
C PHE A 150 -4.01 12.46 -1.08
N LYS A 151 -5.09 13.14 -1.46
CA LYS A 151 -5.20 13.89 -2.71
C LYS A 151 -5.84 15.24 -2.41
N SER A 152 -5.00 16.19 -2.00
CA SER A 152 -5.41 17.58 -1.80
C SER A 152 -5.92 18.18 -3.11
N ARG A 153 -7.05 18.89 -3.06
CA ARG A 153 -7.54 19.72 -4.17
C ARG A 153 -6.83 21.08 -4.23
N LEU A 154 -6.13 21.46 -3.16
CA LEU A 154 -5.42 22.72 -3.02
C LEU A 154 -3.97 22.54 -3.47
N LYS A 155 -3.54 23.33 -4.47
CA LYS A 155 -2.15 23.30 -4.96
C LYS A 155 -1.26 24.15 -4.06
N GLY A 156 -0.09 23.63 -3.69
CA GLY A 156 0.90 24.36 -2.90
C GLY A 156 0.55 24.53 -1.42
N VAL A 157 -0.54 23.90 -0.96
CA VAL A 157 -0.92 23.89 0.45
C VAL A 157 -0.36 22.60 1.09
N PRO A 158 0.44 22.71 2.17
CA PRO A 158 0.91 21.55 2.92
C PRO A 158 -0.25 20.71 3.48
N THR A 159 0.02 19.43 3.71
CA THR A 159 -0.90 18.55 4.45
C THR A 159 -1.25 19.18 5.81
N PRO A 160 -2.52 19.12 6.27
CA PRO A 160 -2.90 19.61 7.60
C PRO A 160 -2.06 19.00 8.71
N GLU A 161 -1.82 19.73 9.80
CA GLU A 161 -0.99 19.28 10.92
C GLU A 161 -1.53 18.03 11.63
N ASP A 162 -2.85 17.81 11.57
CA ASP A 162 -3.53 16.64 12.13
C ASP A 162 -3.62 15.46 11.14
N ALA A 163 -2.99 15.58 9.97
CA ALA A 163 -2.97 14.57 8.92
C ALA A 163 -1.55 14.10 8.60
N VAL A 164 -1.34 12.78 8.58
CA VAL A 164 -0.01 12.18 8.37
C VAL A 164 -0.08 11.00 7.39
N MET A 165 0.97 10.81 6.58
CA MET A 165 1.13 9.60 5.77
C MET A 165 2.10 8.66 6.45
N LEU A 166 1.68 7.41 6.68
CA LEU A 166 2.45 6.42 7.41
C LEU A 166 2.53 5.11 6.62
N ILE A 167 3.68 4.47 6.68
CA ILE A 167 3.93 3.12 6.16
C ILE A 167 4.44 2.26 7.31
N HIS A 168 3.76 1.14 7.55
CA HIS A 168 4.18 0.18 8.57
C HIS A 168 5.59 -0.34 8.27
N GLY A 169 6.43 -0.40 9.32
CA GLY A 169 7.85 -0.74 9.20
C GLY A 169 8.76 0.34 8.61
N ILE A 170 8.23 1.51 8.19
CA ILE A 170 9.03 2.64 7.70
C ILE A 170 9.01 3.77 8.73
N ASN A 171 7.89 4.51 8.77
CA ASN A 171 7.73 5.70 9.61
C ASN A 171 6.48 5.64 10.51
N HIS A 172 5.83 4.47 10.62
CA HIS A 172 4.64 4.29 11.47
C HIS A 172 4.78 4.76 12.93
N LEU A 173 6.00 4.75 13.49
CA LEU A 173 6.29 5.24 14.84
C LEU A 173 6.14 6.77 14.98
N ASP A 174 6.04 7.50 13.87
CA ASP A 174 5.78 8.94 13.87
C ASP A 174 4.31 9.27 14.19
N PHE A 175 3.46 8.26 14.37
CA PHE A 175 2.08 8.47 14.78
C PHE A 175 1.99 9.07 16.19
N ASP A 176 1.48 10.30 16.28
CA ASP A 176 1.16 10.98 17.53
C ASP A 176 -0.37 10.99 17.72
N PRO A 177 -0.95 10.22 18.67
CA PRO A 177 -2.40 10.18 18.89
C PRO A 177 -2.97 11.48 19.47
N GLY A 178 -2.13 12.38 20.02
CA GLY A 178 -2.54 13.70 20.49
C GLY A 178 -2.67 14.73 19.37
N ARG A 179 -2.07 14.45 18.20
CA ARG A 179 -2.04 15.36 17.04
C ARG A 179 -2.76 14.78 15.82
N HIS A 180 -2.50 13.51 15.48
CA HIS A 180 -2.90 12.91 14.23
C HIS A 180 -4.27 12.22 14.32
N ASN A 181 -5.26 12.78 13.63
CA ASN A 181 -6.61 12.23 13.55
C ASN A 181 -6.89 11.64 12.16
N LEU A 182 -6.11 12.03 11.15
CA LEU A 182 -6.20 11.51 9.78
C LEU A 182 -4.88 10.83 9.40
N VAL A 183 -4.93 9.55 9.08
CA VAL A 183 -3.76 8.78 8.68
C VAL A 183 -3.96 8.29 7.25
N SER A 184 -3.00 8.51 6.37
CA SER A 184 -2.96 7.87 5.05
C SER A 184 -2.01 6.69 5.10
N ALA A 185 -2.51 5.49 4.76
CA ALA A 185 -1.71 4.28 4.65
C ALA A 185 -1.01 4.16 3.27
N ALA A 186 -0.61 5.30 2.69
CA ALA A 186 0.04 5.41 1.38
C ALA A 186 -0.63 4.55 0.28
N SER A 187 0.14 4.05 -0.69
CA SER A 187 -0.31 3.12 -1.73
C SER A 187 0.47 1.80 -1.67
N CYS A 188 -0.03 0.76 -2.32
CA CYS A 188 0.67 -0.53 -2.43
C CYS A 188 2.08 -0.38 -3.04
N THR A 189 2.22 0.38 -4.13
CA THR A 189 3.52 0.63 -4.75
C THR A 189 4.44 1.46 -3.85
N THR A 190 3.95 2.51 -3.19
CA THR A 190 4.77 3.31 -2.27
C THR A 190 5.25 2.46 -1.08
N THR A 191 4.39 1.59 -0.56
CA THR A 191 4.72 0.65 0.52
C THR A 191 5.88 -0.26 0.10
N ALA A 192 5.72 -1.00 -1.00
CA ALA A 192 6.75 -1.89 -1.50
C ALA A 192 8.06 -1.14 -1.82
N LEU A 193 7.96 0.02 -2.49
CA LEU A 193 9.12 0.83 -2.83
C LEU A 193 9.87 1.34 -1.59
N ALA A 194 9.16 1.81 -0.56
CA ALA A 194 9.80 2.27 0.67
C ALA A 194 10.60 1.16 1.35
N HIS A 195 10.07 -0.06 1.34
CA HIS A 195 10.77 -1.26 1.83
C HIS A 195 11.91 -1.72 0.93
N MET A 196 11.91 -1.40 -0.37
CA MET A 196 13.09 -1.57 -1.24
C MET A 196 14.18 -0.52 -0.99
N MET A 197 13.79 0.73 -0.74
CA MET A 197 14.72 1.86 -0.63
C MET A 197 15.38 1.93 0.74
N ARG A 198 14.67 1.60 1.82
CA ARG A 198 15.18 1.71 3.20
C ARG A 198 16.48 0.93 3.41
N PRO A 199 16.61 -0.36 3.03
CA PRO A 199 17.87 -1.09 3.17
C PRO A 199 19.04 -0.42 2.46
N LEU A 200 18.82 0.12 1.26
CA LEU A 200 19.87 0.80 0.50
C LEU A 200 20.27 2.14 1.14
N LEU A 201 19.31 2.88 1.69
CA LEU A 201 19.58 4.17 2.34
C LEU A 201 20.23 4.01 3.72
N ALA A 202 20.02 2.87 4.38
CA ALA A 202 20.62 2.56 5.68
C ALA A 202 22.12 2.25 5.60
N ARG A 203 22.70 2.11 4.39
CA ARG A 203 24.08 1.67 4.19
C ARG A 203 24.93 2.75 3.59
N ASP A 204 26.10 2.98 4.19
CA ASP A 204 27.09 3.96 3.76
C ASP A 204 27.45 3.83 2.28
N LEU A 205 27.53 2.58 1.83
CA LEU A 205 27.90 2.22 0.48
C LEU A 205 26.87 2.66 -0.58
N THR A 206 25.58 2.65 -0.25
CA THR A 206 24.48 2.86 -1.20
C THR A 206 23.62 4.08 -0.90
N ARG A 207 23.77 4.75 0.25
CA ARG A 207 22.92 5.90 0.61
C ARG A 207 23.09 7.12 -0.30
N ASN A 208 24.24 7.24 -0.95
CA ASN A 208 24.58 8.37 -1.83
C ASN A 208 24.23 8.06 -3.30
N MET A 209 22.94 7.79 -3.55
CA MET A 209 22.44 7.56 -4.91
C MET A 209 22.44 8.85 -5.73
N ILE A 210 22.85 8.77 -6.99
CA ILE A 210 22.83 9.92 -7.91
C ILE A 210 21.42 10.09 -8.47
N THR A 211 20.87 9.01 -9.02
CA THR A 211 19.52 8.97 -9.59
C THR A 211 18.86 7.63 -9.32
N ALA A 212 17.53 7.64 -9.27
CA ALA A 212 16.71 6.45 -9.18
C ALA A 212 15.55 6.54 -10.17
N GLY A 213 15.16 5.42 -10.75
CA GLY A 213 14.03 5.32 -11.65
C GLY A 213 13.30 4.01 -11.38
N MET A 214 11.99 4.06 -11.21
CA MET A 214 11.19 2.85 -11.06
C MET A 214 10.10 2.74 -12.12
N SER A 215 9.90 1.53 -12.61
CA SER A 215 8.68 1.16 -13.33
C SER A 215 8.00 0.06 -12.52
N THR A 216 6.70 0.20 -12.26
CA THR A 216 5.91 -0.91 -11.70
C THR A 216 5.11 -1.61 -12.78
N VAL A 217 5.37 -2.90 -12.99
CA VAL A 217 4.51 -3.79 -13.75
C VAL A 217 3.40 -4.25 -12.81
N HIS A 218 2.22 -3.70 -12.99
CA HIS A 218 1.17 -3.73 -11.98
C HIS A 218 -0.06 -4.50 -12.46
N ALA A 219 -0.59 -5.37 -11.61
CA ALA A 219 -1.87 -6.04 -11.82
C ALA A 219 -3.00 -5.04 -12.07
N VAL A 220 -4.08 -5.52 -12.69
CA VAL A 220 -5.27 -4.70 -12.94
C VAL A 220 -5.92 -4.27 -11.63
N THR A 221 -6.66 -3.16 -11.65
CA THR A 221 -7.45 -2.70 -10.50
C THR A 221 -8.87 -2.38 -10.93
N ASN A 222 -9.79 -2.26 -9.97
CA ASN A 222 -11.19 -1.88 -10.24
C ASN A 222 -11.38 -0.52 -10.94
N THR A 223 -10.32 0.29 -11.06
CA THR A 223 -10.37 1.55 -11.81
C THR A 223 -10.24 1.35 -13.33
N GLN A 224 -9.87 0.15 -13.78
CA GLN A 224 -9.80 -0.22 -15.19
C GLN A 224 -11.08 -0.97 -15.58
N PRO A 225 -11.68 -0.65 -16.74
CA PRO A 225 -12.89 -1.30 -17.16
C PRO A 225 -12.57 -2.67 -17.78
N VAL A 226 -13.52 -3.61 -17.72
CA VAL A 226 -13.34 -4.93 -18.36
C VAL A 226 -13.26 -4.80 -19.88
N LEU A 227 -14.14 -3.96 -20.45
CA LEU A 227 -14.20 -3.59 -21.85
C LEU A 227 -13.96 -2.09 -22.01
N ASP A 228 -13.78 -1.61 -23.23
CA ASP A 228 -13.65 -0.18 -23.49
C ASP A 228 -14.86 0.60 -22.92
N ALA A 229 -14.59 1.66 -22.16
CA ALA A 229 -15.61 2.46 -21.48
C ALA A 229 -15.60 3.91 -21.95
N VAL A 230 -16.75 4.57 -21.87
CA VAL A 230 -16.85 6.01 -22.15
C VAL A 230 -16.10 6.78 -21.06
N PRO A 231 -15.23 7.75 -21.39
CA PRO A 231 -14.56 8.58 -20.40
C PRO A 231 -15.57 9.41 -19.59
N GLY A 232 -15.31 9.55 -18.30
CA GLY A 232 -16.00 10.46 -17.42
C GLY A 232 -15.49 11.90 -17.54
N SER A 233 -16.24 12.82 -16.95
CA SER A 233 -15.86 14.23 -16.91
C SER A 233 -14.52 14.43 -16.17
N GLY A 234 -13.58 15.13 -16.81
CA GLY A 234 -12.27 15.44 -16.24
C GLY A 234 -11.21 14.34 -16.38
N ASP A 235 -11.51 13.25 -17.09
CA ASP A 235 -10.50 12.23 -17.39
C ASP A 235 -9.44 12.78 -18.36
N THR A 236 -8.17 12.63 -17.99
CA THR A 236 -7.03 13.11 -18.80
C THR A 236 -6.23 11.98 -19.44
N ASP A 237 -6.36 10.74 -18.96
CA ASP A 237 -5.64 9.57 -19.47
C ASP A 237 -6.62 8.58 -20.12
N MET A 238 -6.79 8.68 -21.44
CA MET A 238 -7.74 7.86 -22.21
C MET A 238 -7.33 6.37 -22.26
N ARG A 239 -6.07 6.05 -22.00
CA ARG A 239 -5.60 4.66 -21.98
C ARG A 239 -6.28 3.87 -20.85
N LYS A 240 -6.63 4.54 -19.74
CA LYS A 240 -7.37 3.95 -18.61
C LYS A 240 -8.82 3.57 -18.94
N LYS A 241 -9.30 3.93 -20.12
CA LYS A 241 -10.65 3.59 -20.60
C LYS A 241 -10.67 2.39 -21.53
N ARG A 242 -9.51 1.85 -21.88
CA ARG A 242 -9.40 0.62 -22.66
C ARG A 242 -9.59 -0.60 -21.76
N GLY A 243 -10.16 -1.67 -22.32
CA GLY A 243 -10.40 -2.93 -21.60
C GLY A 243 -9.13 -3.48 -20.96
N ALA A 244 -9.24 -3.90 -19.70
CA ALA A 244 -8.10 -4.39 -18.92
C ALA A 244 -7.55 -5.73 -19.44
N MET A 245 -8.43 -6.58 -19.98
CA MET A 245 -8.05 -7.87 -20.53
C MET A 245 -7.43 -7.69 -21.92
N GLY A 246 -6.20 -8.18 -22.10
CA GLY A 246 -5.49 -8.17 -23.39
C GLY A 246 -4.72 -6.88 -23.72
N ASN A 247 -4.61 -5.92 -22.79
CA ASN A 247 -3.84 -4.70 -22.99
C ASN A 247 -2.70 -4.56 -21.98
N ILE A 248 -1.60 -3.96 -22.44
CA ILE A 248 -0.56 -3.38 -21.59
C ILE A 248 -0.78 -1.87 -21.55
N VAL A 249 -1.09 -1.31 -20.38
CA VAL A 249 -1.53 0.08 -20.24
C VAL A 249 -0.53 0.90 -19.45
N LEU A 250 0.20 1.77 -20.14
CA LEU A 250 1.09 2.75 -19.52
C LEU A 250 0.29 3.80 -18.73
N THR A 251 0.78 4.18 -17.55
CA THR A 251 0.18 5.24 -16.74
C THR A 251 1.19 5.88 -15.79
N SER A 252 0.87 7.09 -15.32
CA SER A 252 1.67 7.74 -14.28
C SER A 252 1.38 7.16 -12.91
N THR A 253 2.38 7.24 -12.02
CA THR A 253 2.26 6.92 -10.61
C THR A 253 2.78 8.08 -9.78
N ASN A 254 2.19 8.28 -8.60
CA ASN A 254 2.67 9.26 -7.62
C ASN A 254 3.58 8.61 -6.57
N ALA A 255 4.07 7.39 -6.80
CA ALA A 255 4.84 6.63 -5.83
C ALA A 255 6.10 7.39 -5.35
N ALA A 256 6.85 8.02 -6.27
CA ALA A 256 8.04 8.82 -5.92
C ALA A 256 7.70 10.02 -5.02
N ASN A 257 6.72 10.85 -5.41
CA ASN A 257 6.30 12.01 -4.60
C ASN A 257 5.73 11.61 -3.23
N ALA A 258 5.08 10.44 -3.14
CA ALA A 258 4.61 9.90 -1.86
C ALA A 258 5.78 9.37 -1.02
N LEU A 259 6.80 8.79 -1.66
CA LEU A 259 8.00 8.30 -1.01
C LEU A 259 8.78 9.44 -0.34
N GLU A 260 8.90 10.61 -1.00
CA GLU A 260 9.54 11.80 -0.41
C GLU A 260 8.88 12.26 0.89
N GLN A 261 7.56 12.05 1.05
CA GLN A 261 6.84 12.44 2.28
C GLN A 261 7.13 11.52 3.46
N VAL A 262 7.46 10.26 3.20
CA VAL A 262 7.73 9.24 4.24
C VAL A 262 9.22 9.00 4.45
N MET A 263 10.05 9.38 3.48
CA MET A 263 11.51 9.24 3.48
C MET A 263 12.13 10.52 2.87
N PRO A 264 12.29 11.61 3.65
CA PRO A 264 12.72 12.92 3.16
C PRO A 264 14.07 12.94 2.43
N GLU A 265 14.95 11.97 2.71
CA GLU A 265 16.25 11.79 2.05
C GLU A 265 16.11 11.56 0.55
N ILE A 266 14.98 11.00 0.11
CA ILE A 266 14.67 10.75 -1.31
C ILE A 266 14.60 12.05 -2.11
N ALA A 267 14.20 13.17 -1.50
CA ALA A 267 14.08 14.44 -2.20
C ALA A 267 15.43 14.97 -2.74
N ARG A 268 16.56 14.41 -2.29
CA ARG A 268 17.90 14.73 -2.78
C ARG A 268 18.32 13.88 -3.98
N ILE A 269 17.55 12.83 -4.30
CA ILE A 269 17.82 11.87 -5.36
C ILE A 269 16.92 12.24 -6.55
N GLY A 270 17.49 12.36 -7.74
CA GLY A 270 16.68 12.52 -8.94
C GLY A 270 15.83 11.26 -9.19
N PHE A 271 14.57 11.27 -8.75
CA PHE A 271 13.68 10.11 -8.77
C PHE A 271 12.59 10.23 -9.85
N MET A 272 12.47 9.24 -10.73
CA MET A 272 11.33 9.09 -11.65
C MET A 272 10.53 7.81 -11.39
N ALA A 273 9.22 7.85 -11.59
CA ALA A 273 8.36 6.69 -11.41
C ALA A 273 7.25 6.62 -12.45
N ASP A 274 7.06 5.43 -13.02
CA ASP A 274 5.98 5.10 -13.95
C ASP A 274 5.34 3.74 -13.63
N SER A 275 4.20 3.46 -14.28
CA SER A 275 3.44 2.23 -14.10
C SER A 275 2.99 1.66 -15.43
N VAL A 276 3.06 0.34 -15.53
CA VAL A 276 2.63 -0.46 -16.67
C VAL A 276 1.61 -1.46 -16.17
N ARG A 277 0.33 -1.32 -16.54
CA ARG A 277 -0.72 -2.26 -16.14
C ARG A 277 -0.74 -3.46 -17.07
N ILE A 278 -0.83 -4.66 -16.50
CA ILE A 278 -0.88 -5.93 -17.24
C ILE A 278 -2.11 -6.76 -16.81
N PRO A 279 -2.59 -7.71 -17.63
CA PRO A 279 -3.80 -8.49 -17.36
C PRO A 279 -3.54 -9.63 -16.36
N THR A 280 -3.14 -9.29 -15.13
CA THR A 280 -3.04 -10.20 -13.97
C THR A 280 -3.95 -9.72 -12.85
N ASN A 281 -4.47 -10.66 -12.04
CA ASN A 281 -5.50 -10.37 -11.03
C ASN A 281 -4.96 -9.68 -9.77
N SER A 282 -3.77 -10.09 -9.33
CA SER A 282 -3.00 -9.45 -8.27
C SER A 282 -1.52 -9.77 -8.50
N VAL A 283 -0.69 -9.32 -7.56
CA VAL A 283 0.77 -9.33 -7.62
C VAL A 283 1.31 -8.40 -8.69
N SER A 284 2.22 -7.56 -8.27
CA SER A 284 2.88 -6.55 -9.06
C SER A 284 4.39 -6.62 -8.81
N LEU A 285 5.17 -6.06 -9.72
CA LEU A 285 6.62 -6.08 -9.70
C LEU A 285 7.13 -4.65 -9.81
N ILE A 286 8.03 -4.26 -8.92
CA ILE A 286 8.84 -3.05 -9.05
C ILE A 286 10.13 -3.42 -9.76
N ILE A 287 10.47 -2.67 -10.80
CA ILE A 287 11.79 -2.67 -11.43
C ILE A 287 12.45 -1.37 -11.03
N LEU A 288 13.33 -1.44 -10.03
CA LEU A 288 14.06 -0.30 -9.50
C LEU A 288 15.43 -0.22 -10.18
N ASN A 289 15.71 0.92 -10.79
CA ASN A 289 17.00 1.22 -11.40
C ASN A 289 17.65 2.34 -10.59
N VAL A 290 18.88 2.15 -10.13
CA VAL A 290 19.59 3.10 -9.28
C VAL A 290 21.00 3.30 -9.83
N THR A 291 21.50 4.52 -9.79
CA THR A 291 22.88 4.82 -10.16
C THR A 291 23.65 5.31 -8.94
N PHE A 292 24.76 4.64 -8.64
CA PHE A 292 25.66 4.96 -7.54
C PHE A 292 26.97 5.52 -8.11
N GLN A 293 27.55 6.50 -7.40
CA GLN A 293 28.98 6.78 -7.57
C GLN A 293 29.74 5.68 -6.84
N THR A 294 30.62 4.98 -7.54
CA THR A 294 31.41 3.89 -6.97
C THR A 294 32.89 4.21 -6.99
N GLU A 295 33.66 3.45 -6.20
CA GLU A 295 35.12 3.46 -6.26
C GLU A 295 35.58 2.22 -7.02
N ALA A 296 36.64 2.35 -7.83
CA ALA A 296 37.26 1.22 -8.51
C ALA A 296 38.61 0.93 -7.86
N SER A 297 38.82 -0.33 -7.47
CA SER A 297 40.07 -0.82 -6.93
C SER A 297 41.11 -1.04 -8.05
N PRO A 298 42.42 -1.05 -7.73
CA PRO A 298 43.48 -1.33 -8.71
C PRO A 298 43.37 -2.68 -9.42
N ASP A 299 42.67 -3.64 -8.83
CA ASP A 299 42.41 -4.98 -9.39
C ASP A 299 41.20 -5.03 -10.33
N GLY A 300 40.51 -3.89 -10.54
CA GLY A 300 39.35 -3.77 -11.42
C GLY A 300 38.02 -4.09 -10.75
N THR A 301 37.98 -4.38 -9.44
CA THR A 301 36.74 -4.51 -8.69
C THR A 301 36.12 -3.15 -8.41
N VAL A 302 34.80 -3.09 -8.23
CA VAL A 302 34.05 -1.87 -7.92
C VAL A 302 33.40 -2.00 -6.55
N SER A 303 33.26 -0.88 -5.85
CA SER A 303 32.73 -0.86 -4.48
C SER A 303 31.26 -1.26 -4.35
N VAL A 304 30.50 -1.23 -5.44
CA VAL A 304 29.11 -1.71 -5.49
C VAL A 304 28.97 -2.65 -6.67
N ASP A 305 28.77 -3.92 -6.38
CA ASP A 305 28.41 -4.93 -7.35
C ASP A 305 27.10 -5.65 -6.97
N ARG A 306 26.84 -6.79 -7.63
CA ARG A 306 25.63 -7.57 -7.40
C ARG A 306 25.61 -8.17 -5.99
N ASP A 307 26.73 -8.71 -5.55
CA ASP A 307 26.84 -9.45 -4.30
C ASP A 307 26.70 -8.48 -3.13
N ASP A 308 27.25 -7.26 -3.24
CA ASP A 308 27.04 -6.19 -2.27
C ASP A 308 25.55 -5.84 -2.11
N ILE A 309 24.84 -5.63 -3.23
CA ILE A 309 23.42 -5.28 -3.22
C ILE A 309 22.57 -6.42 -2.63
N ASN A 310 22.87 -7.66 -3.02
CA ASN A 310 22.17 -8.83 -2.51
C ASN A 310 22.45 -9.05 -1.02
N ALA A 311 23.68 -8.82 -0.55
CA ALA A 311 24.04 -8.89 0.87
C ALA A 311 23.24 -7.88 1.70
N ILE A 312 23.09 -6.63 1.22
CA ILE A 312 22.29 -5.59 1.90
C ILE A 312 20.85 -6.07 2.11
N TYR A 313 20.22 -6.63 1.09
CA TYR A 313 18.83 -7.11 1.20
C TYR A 313 18.70 -8.37 2.03
N LYS A 314 19.66 -9.30 1.95
CA LYS A 314 19.69 -10.50 2.79
C LYS A 314 19.80 -10.14 4.27
N GLU A 315 20.74 -9.26 4.61
CA GLU A 315 20.90 -8.77 5.99
C GLU A 315 19.67 -8.00 6.48
N ALA A 316 19.03 -7.20 5.62
CA ALA A 316 17.79 -6.51 5.98
C ALA A 316 16.64 -7.50 6.23
N ALA A 317 16.50 -8.53 5.40
CA ALA A 317 15.48 -9.58 5.53
C ALA A 317 15.68 -10.44 6.79
N GLU A 318 16.93 -10.65 7.23
CA GLU A 318 17.27 -11.37 8.46
C GLU A 318 17.29 -10.47 9.71
N GLY A 319 17.24 -9.15 9.54
CA GLY A 319 17.45 -8.14 10.58
C GLY A 319 16.30 -7.16 10.74
N GLU A 320 16.57 -5.87 10.50
CA GLU A 320 15.64 -4.77 10.82
C GLU A 320 14.33 -4.77 10.04
N ALA A 321 14.28 -5.45 8.90
CA ALA A 321 13.10 -5.57 8.05
C ALA A 321 12.52 -6.99 8.04
N LEU A 322 12.84 -7.80 9.06
CA LEU A 322 12.34 -9.17 9.20
C LEU A 322 10.80 -9.22 9.10
N GLY A 323 10.31 -10.07 8.21
CA GLY A 323 8.87 -10.23 7.91
C GLY A 323 8.29 -9.17 6.97
N LEU A 324 9.02 -8.09 6.68
CA LEU A 324 8.59 -7.02 5.78
C LEU A 324 9.34 -7.07 4.45
N VAL A 325 10.65 -7.23 4.48
CA VAL A 325 11.48 -7.51 3.32
C VAL A 325 11.83 -8.99 3.35
N LYS A 326 11.53 -9.69 2.26
CA LYS A 326 12.03 -11.05 2.00
C LYS A 326 13.05 -10.99 0.89
N TYR A 327 14.06 -11.85 0.95
CA TYR A 327 15.04 -12.03 -0.10
C TYR A 327 14.91 -13.45 -0.64
N SER A 328 14.78 -13.58 -1.97
CA SER A 328 14.60 -14.86 -2.64
C SER A 328 15.74 -15.11 -3.63
N GLU A 329 16.22 -16.35 -3.65
CA GLU A 329 17.10 -16.88 -4.70
C GLU A 329 16.39 -17.92 -5.59
N GLU A 330 15.07 -18.03 -5.46
CA GLU A 330 14.22 -18.88 -6.29
C GLU A 330 13.86 -18.20 -7.62
N GLN A 331 13.43 -18.98 -8.61
CA GLN A 331 12.96 -18.46 -9.91
C GLN A 331 11.47 -18.17 -9.87
N ASN A 332 11.07 -17.10 -9.18
CA ASN A 332 9.65 -16.80 -8.94
C ASN A 332 8.93 -16.24 -10.17
N VAL A 333 7.63 -16.49 -10.21
CA VAL A 333 6.67 -15.77 -11.05
C VAL A 333 5.58 -15.12 -10.19
N SER A 334 4.75 -14.26 -10.78
CA SER A 334 3.74 -13.50 -10.04
C SER A 334 2.78 -14.36 -9.21
N ALA A 335 2.50 -15.59 -9.65
CA ALA A 335 1.57 -16.48 -8.94
C ALA A 335 2.13 -16.99 -7.60
N ASP A 336 3.45 -17.11 -7.49
CA ASP A 336 4.11 -17.64 -6.29
C ASP A 336 4.02 -16.64 -5.12
N MET A 337 3.81 -15.37 -5.43
CA MET A 337 3.73 -14.26 -4.46
C MET A 337 2.31 -13.99 -3.97
N LEU A 338 1.31 -14.74 -4.42
CA LEU A 338 -0.10 -14.51 -4.04
C LEU A 338 -0.31 -14.79 -2.55
N GLY A 339 -0.72 -13.76 -1.81
CA GLY A 339 -0.93 -13.85 -0.37
C GLY A 339 0.37 -13.97 0.44
N GLU A 340 1.53 -13.78 -0.19
CA GLU A 340 2.82 -13.81 0.48
C GLU A 340 2.92 -12.65 1.47
N ASP A 341 3.10 -12.97 2.76
CA ASP A 341 3.23 -11.97 3.80
C ASP A 341 4.62 -11.32 3.75
N ALA A 342 4.70 -10.22 3.01
CA ALA A 342 5.85 -9.34 2.93
C ALA A 342 5.41 -7.99 2.36
N ALA A 343 6.05 -6.90 2.77
CA ALA A 343 5.91 -5.63 2.05
C ALA A 343 6.48 -5.75 0.63
N VAL A 344 7.62 -6.42 0.49
CA VAL A 344 8.27 -6.72 -0.79
C VAL A 344 9.13 -8.00 -0.68
N VAL A 345 9.15 -8.78 -1.75
CA VAL A 345 10.09 -9.90 -1.95
C VAL A 345 11.11 -9.50 -3.02
N ILE A 346 12.38 -9.42 -2.64
CA ILE A 346 13.50 -9.06 -3.53
C ILE A 346 13.94 -10.30 -4.30
N GLU A 347 13.97 -10.18 -5.63
CA GLU A 347 14.43 -11.24 -6.53
C GLU A 347 15.94 -11.18 -6.74
N GLY A 348 16.70 -11.85 -5.86
CA GLY A 348 18.17 -11.78 -5.81
C GLY A 348 18.88 -12.43 -7.00
N ILE A 349 18.22 -13.38 -7.68
CA ILE A 349 18.78 -14.01 -8.89
C ILE A 349 18.84 -13.06 -10.08
N GLU A 350 17.97 -12.03 -10.11
CA GLU A 350 17.83 -11.07 -11.20
C GLU A 350 18.40 -9.69 -10.85
N THR A 351 19.14 -9.53 -9.75
CA THR A 351 19.90 -8.30 -9.50
C THR A 351 21.00 -8.17 -10.55
N HIS A 352 20.97 -7.09 -11.33
CA HIS A 352 21.96 -6.80 -12.37
C HIS A 352 22.72 -5.53 -12.05
N THR A 353 24.04 -5.55 -12.25
CA THR A 353 24.91 -4.38 -12.09
C THR A 353 25.74 -4.13 -13.35
N ARG A 354 25.99 -2.86 -13.66
CA ARG A 354 26.84 -2.46 -14.78
C ARG A 354 27.56 -1.16 -14.44
N THR A 355 28.88 -1.19 -14.44
CA THR A 355 29.69 0.01 -14.22
C THR A 355 30.02 0.70 -15.55
N GLY A 356 29.65 1.97 -15.64
CA GLY A 356 30.14 2.91 -16.64
C GLY A 356 31.18 3.85 -16.03
N PHE A 357 31.82 4.67 -16.86
CA PHE A 357 32.79 5.66 -16.40
C PHE A 357 32.46 7.03 -16.99
N VAL A 358 32.61 8.06 -16.17
CA VAL A 358 32.50 9.45 -16.59
C VAL A 358 33.86 10.12 -16.45
N ASP A 359 34.37 10.66 -17.55
CA ASP A 359 35.60 11.45 -17.55
C ASP A 359 35.26 12.91 -17.22
N LEU A 360 35.61 13.34 -16.00
CA LEU A 360 35.47 14.72 -15.57
C LEU A 360 36.72 15.52 -15.94
N LYS A 361 36.49 16.58 -16.72
CA LYS A 361 37.48 17.63 -16.98
C LYS A 361 37.29 18.76 -15.97
N LEU A 362 38.12 18.79 -14.94
CA LEU A 362 38.08 19.85 -13.94
C LEU A 362 38.75 21.13 -14.49
N PRO A 363 38.18 22.33 -14.24
CA PRO A 363 38.84 23.59 -14.58
C PRO A 363 40.20 23.73 -13.87
N ASN A 364 41.11 24.49 -14.47
CA ASN A 364 42.39 24.91 -13.87
C ASN A 364 43.43 23.81 -13.60
N GLY A 365 43.52 22.79 -14.45
CA GLY A 365 44.67 21.87 -14.43
C GLY A 365 44.66 20.82 -13.32
N CYS A 366 43.51 20.61 -12.66
CA CYS A 366 43.33 19.59 -11.62
C CYS A 366 43.30 18.12 -12.13
N GLY A 367 43.72 17.89 -13.37
CA GLY A 367 43.75 16.57 -14.02
C GLY A 367 42.41 16.11 -14.60
N GLU A 368 42.45 15.02 -15.38
CA GLU A 368 41.28 14.26 -15.81
C GLU A 368 40.98 13.20 -14.75
N HIS A 369 39.75 13.19 -14.23
CA HIS A 369 39.31 12.19 -13.24
C HIS A 369 38.27 11.29 -13.87
N ARG A 370 38.52 9.98 -13.85
CA ARG A 370 37.59 8.99 -14.38
C ARG A 370 36.80 8.38 -13.23
N ILE A 371 35.54 8.79 -13.09
CA ILE A 371 34.66 8.36 -12.01
C ILE A 371 33.86 7.13 -12.45
N PRO A 372 33.96 5.99 -11.74
CA PRO A 372 33.08 4.85 -11.99
C PRO A 372 31.68 5.14 -11.44
N LEU A 373 30.68 4.80 -12.26
CA LEU A 373 29.27 4.86 -11.90
C LEU A 373 28.66 3.49 -12.09
N THR A 374 28.21 2.85 -11.01
CA THR A 374 27.50 1.57 -11.11
C THR A 374 26.01 1.82 -11.24
N HIS A 375 25.44 1.36 -12.34
CA HIS A 375 24.00 1.22 -12.51
C HIS A 375 23.54 -0.14 -12.01
N VAL A 376 22.51 -0.16 -11.18
CA VAL A 376 21.97 -1.36 -10.54
C VAL A 376 20.49 -1.47 -10.87
N LYS A 377 20.05 -2.67 -11.25
CA LYS A 377 18.65 -3.01 -11.49
C LYS A 377 18.21 -4.07 -10.49
N ILE A 378 17.21 -3.75 -9.69
CA ILE A 378 16.66 -4.58 -8.59
C ILE A 378 15.19 -4.83 -8.87
N PHE A 379 14.74 -6.05 -8.60
CA PHE A 379 13.38 -6.48 -8.81
C PHE A 379 12.71 -6.81 -7.46
N GLY A 380 11.53 -6.23 -7.23
CA GLY A 380 10.77 -6.42 -5.99
C GLY A 380 9.33 -6.79 -6.26
N TRP A 381 8.94 -8.02 -5.96
CA TRP A 381 7.56 -8.48 -6.02
C TRP A 381 6.75 -7.97 -4.84
N TYR A 382 5.48 -7.66 -5.07
CA TYR A 382 4.55 -7.35 -4.00
C TYR A 382 3.12 -7.71 -4.38
N ASP A 383 2.41 -8.39 -3.49
CA ASP A 383 0.98 -8.61 -3.62
C ASP A 383 0.23 -7.29 -3.35
N ASN A 384 -0.07 -6.56 -4.42
CA ASN A 384 -0.69 -5.23 -4.35
C ASN A 384 -2.08 -5.19 -3.68
N GLU A 385 -2.66 -6.34 -3.33
CA GLU A 385 -3.88 -6.44 -2.55
C GLU A 385 -3.62 -6.99 -1.15
N MET A 386 -3.58 -8.31 -0.95
CA MET A 386 -3.62 -8.94 0.37
C MET A 386 -2.24 -9.01 1.04
N GLY A 387 -1.34 -9.86 0.52
CA GLY A 387 -0.09 -10.25 1.22
C GLY A 387 0.89 -9.10 1.51
N SER A 388 0.87 -8.05 0.68
CA SER A 388 1.61 -6.82 0.97
C SER A 388 0.68 -5.73 1.50
N TYR A 389 -0.12 -5.09 0.65
CA TYR A 389 -0.75 -3.82 1.01
C TYR A 389 -1.73 -3.93 2.20
N THR A 390 -2.64 -4.91 2.16
CA THR A 390 -3.66 -5.04 3.19
C THR A 390 -3.08 -5.49 4.52
N TYR A 391 -2.05 -6.33 4.51
CA TYR A 391 -1.36 -6.73 5.75
C TYR A 391 -0.69 -5.52 6.41
N ARG A 392 0.07 -4.71 5.64
CA ARG A 392 0.69 -3.48 6.16
C ARG A 392 -0.34 -2.45 6.61
N LEU A 393 -1.48 -2.34 5.91
CA LEU A 393 -2.63 -1.51 6.32
C LEU A 393 -3.23 -2.01 7.64
N GLY A 394 -3.39 -3.33 7.79
CA GLY A 394 -3.92 -3.97 8.99
C GLY A 394 -3.01 -3.75 10.20
N GLU A 395 -1.70 -3.97 10.04
CA GLU A 395 -0.71 -3.70 11.09
C GLU A 395 -0.66 -2.23 11.50
N LEU A 396 -0.72 -1.31 10.53
CA LEU A 396 -0.82 0.13 10.80
C LEU A 396 -2.12 0.45 11.55
N THR A 397 -3.25 -0.15 11.15
CA THR A 397 -4.54 0.02 11.82
C THR A 397 -4.47 -0.46 13.27
N SER A 398 -3.87 -1.63 13.51
CA SER A 398 -3.67 -2.17 14.86
C SER A 398 -2.70 -1.33 15.69
N HIS A 399 -1.65 -0.76 15.09
CA HIS A 399 -0.73 0.17 15.76
C HIS A 399 -1.44 1.47 16.18
N VAL A 400 -2.22 2.06 15.28
CA VAL A 400 -3.04 3.24 15.59
C VAL A 400 -4.06 2.92 16.69
N ALA A 401 -4.76 1.79 16.60
CA ALA A 401 -5.75 1.38 17.59
C ALA A 401 -5.16 1.21 19.01
N LYS A 402 -3.95 0.65 19.12
CA LYS A 402 -3.24 0.47 20.41
C LYS A 402 -2.79 1.80 21.02
N SER A 403 -2.68 2.85 20.20
CA SER A 403 -2.19 4.17 20.60
C SER A 403 -3.33 5.15 20.95
N LEU A 404 -4.59 4.80 20.65
CA LEU A 404 -5.80 5.62 20.90
C LEU A 404 -6.53 5.23 22.19
#